data_AF-A0A6B2LUT9-F1
#
_entry.id   AF-A0A6B2LUT9-F1
#
_cell.length_a   1.000
_cell.length_b   1.000
_cell.length_c   1.000
_cell.angle_alpha   90.00
_cell.angle_beta   90.00
_cell.angle_gamma   90.00
#
_symmetry.space_group_name_H-M   'P 1'
#
loop_
_entity.id
_entity.type
_entity.pdbx_description
1 polymer ?
#
loop_
_entity_poly.entity_id
_entity_poly.type
_entity_poly.pdbx_seq_one_letter_code
_entity_poly.pdbx_strand_id
1 'polypeptide(L)' 'MKHSSNIQFQNIYTGVTPLNVACQNGHKDIVQILLNQNSYNINIISMNESLLHIACGMKDKQMVELLLKHNANVNISNK' A
#
# COMPACT_ATOMS: atom_id res chain seq x y z
N MET A 1 -15.53 5.11 -25.34
CA MET A 1 -16.11 4.67 -24.05
C MET A 1 -14.98 4.59 -23.04
N LYS A 2 -15.07 5.43 -22.00
CA LYS A 2 -14.19 5.58 -20.81
C LYS A 2 -12.76 5.00 -20.90
N HIS A 3 -11.83 5.89 -21.30
CA HIS A 3 -10.44 5.82 -20.85
C HIS A 3 -10.41 5.99 -19.32
N SER A 4 -10.13 4.93 -18.60
CA SER A 4 -9.76 4.99 -17.18
C SER A 4 -8.63 4.00 -16.99
N SER A 5 -7.44 4.52 -17.27
CA SER A 5 -6.13 3.94 -17.08
C SER A 5 -6.09 2.97 -15.91
N ASN A 6 -5.87 1.70 -16.21
CA ASN A 6 -5.66 0.65 -15.23
C ASN A 6 -4.22 0.77 -14.69
N ILE A 7 -3.94 1.84 -13.94
CA ILE A 7 -2.60 2.17 -13.40
C ILE A 7 -2.23 1.27 -12.21
N GLN A 8 -3.04 0.26 -11.91
CA GLN A 8 -2.71 -0.78 -10.93
C GLN A 8 -2.20 -2.00 -11.69
N PHE A 9 -0.91 -2.01 -12.04
CA PHE A 9 -0.23 -3.24 -12.46
C PHE A 9 -0.12 -4.18 -11.23
N GLN A 10 -1.24 -4.79 -10.85
CA GLN A 10 -1.28 -5.92 -9.94
C GLN A 10 -0.72 -7.13 -10.69
N ASN A 11 0.27 -7.80 -10.12
CA ASN A 11 0.61 -9.14 -10.60
C ASN A 11 -0.64 -10.02 -10.42
N ILE A 12 -1.19 -10.51 -11.54
CA ILE A 12 -2.46 -11.25 -11.65
C ILE A 12 -2.53 -12.55 -10.81
N TYR A 13 -1.43 -12.96 -10.18
CA TYR A 13 -1.40 -14.13 -9.29
C TYR A 13 -1.48 -13.81 -7.79
N THR A 14 -1.20 -12.58 -7.34
CA THR A 14 -1.08 -12.28 -5.89
C THR A 14 -1.61 -10.91 -5.47
N GLY A 15 -2.02 -10.05 -6.42
CA GLY A 15 -2.47 -8.69 -6.10
C GLY A 15 -1.35 -7.79 -5.55
N VAL A 16 -0.08 -8.21 -5.65
CA VAL A 16 1.07 -7.42 -5.22
C VAL A 16 1.19 -6.18 -6.10
N THR A 17 1.30 -5.02 -5.47
CA THR A 17 1.53 -3.73 -6.13
C THR A 17 2.93 -3.19 -5.85
N PRO A 18 3.44 -2.23 -6.65
CA PRO A 18 4.70 -1.53 -6.34
C PRO A 18 4.72 -0.93 -4.93
N LEU A 19 3.57 -0.45 -4.44
CA LEU A 19 3.43 0.11 -3.10
C LEU A 19 3.63 -0.96 -2.01
N ASN A 20 3.08 -2.16 -2.20
CA ASN A 20 3.33 -3.29 -1.29
C ASN A 20 4.81 -3.65 -1.23
N VAL A 21 5.47 -3.75 -2.39
CA VAL A 21 6.90 -4.07 -2.45
C VAL A 21 7.73 -2.99 -1.75
N ALA A 22 7.42 -1.71 -1.96
CA ALA A 22 8.10 -0.61 -1.28
C ALA A 22 7.90 -0.65 0.25
N CYS A 23 6.67 -0.91 0.72
CA CYS A 23 6.38 -1.06 2.15
C CYS A 23 7.11 -2.27 2.76
N GLN A 24 7.08 -3.44 2.12
CA GLN A 24 7.75 -4.67 2.61
C GLN A 24 9.26 -4.51 2.75
N ASN A 25 9.89 -3.76 1.84
CA ASN A 25 11.32 -3.48 1.89
C ASN A 25 11.67 -2.28 2.76
N GLY A 26 10.68 -1.58 3.35
CA GLY A 26 10.92 -0.39 4.18
C GLY A 26 11.40 0.84 3.41
N HIS A 27 11.19 0.89 2.09
CA HIS A 27 11.61 2.00 1.22
C HIS A 27 10.66 3.19 1.34
N LYS A 28 10.75 3.93 2.46
CA LYS A 28 9.85 5.03 2.83
C LYS A 28 9.79 6.16 1.80
N ASP A 29 10.92 6.50 1.21
CA ASP A 29 11.05 7.49 0.13
C ASP A 29 10.23 7.09 -1.10
N ILE A 30 10.33 5.82 -1.51
CA ILE A 30 9.54 5.28 -2.62
C ILE A 30 8.05 5.24 -2.24
N VAL A 31 7.71 4.83 -1.02
CA VAL A 31 6.31 4.84 -0.53
C VAL A 31 5.74 6.25 -0.60
N GLN A 32 6.47 7.27 -0.17
CA GLN A 32 6.04 8.66 -0.24
C GLN A 32 5.83 9.13 -1.69
N ILE A 33 6.71 8.76 -2.62
CA ILE A 33 6.57 9.08 -4.04
C ILE A 33 5.30 8.45 -4.63
N LEU A 34 5.05 7.16 -4.33
CA LEU A 34 3.90 6.43 -4.83
C LEU A 34 2.58 6.95 -4.24
N LEU A 35 2.54 7.27 -2.95
CA LEU A 35 1.35 7.81 -2.29
C LEU A 35 0.97 9.22 -2.76
N ASN A 36 1.94 10.00 -3.26
CA ASN A 36 1.68 11.33 -3.83
C ASN A 36 1.00 11.29 -5.21
N GLN A 37 0.83 10.11 -5.81
CA GLN A 37 0.13 9.96 -7.06
C GLN A 37 -1.39 9.79 -6.82
N ASN A 38 -2.22 10.59 -7.48
CA ASN A 38 -3.68 10.66 -7.26
C ASN A 38 -4.45 9.33 -7.45
N SER A 39 -3.84 8.31 -8.04
CA SER A 39 -4.50 7.07 -8.46
C SER A 39 -4.26 5.86 -7.55
N TYR A 40 -3.46 5.99 -6.49
CA TYR A 40 -3.13 4.83 -5.65
C TYR A 40 -4.19 4.54 -4.60
N ASN A 41 -4.57 3.26 -4.52
CA ASN A 41 -5.37 2.74 -3.44
C ASN A 41 -4.43 2.27 -2.31
N ILE A 42 -4.50 2.90 -1.14
CA ILE A 42 -3.69 2.55 0.03
C ILE A 42 -4.23 1.33 0.80
N ASN A 43 -5.50 0.97 0.58
CA ASN A 43 -6.20 -0.09 1.31
C ASN A 43 -6.09 -1.45 0.60
N ILE A 44 -5.06 -1.64 -0.21
CA ILE A 44 -4.81 -2.89 -0.93
C ILE A 44 -4.36 -3.96 0.06
N ILE A 45 -4.90 -5.16 -0.11
CA ILE A 45 -4.54 -6.35 0.65
C ILE A 45 -3.73 -7.24 -0.29
N SER A 46 -2.54 -7.65 0.15
CA SER A 46 -1.73 -8.64 -0.55
C SER A 46 -1.27 -9.70 0.45
N MET A 47 -1.32 -10.98 0.06
CA MET A 47 -1.00 -12.10 0.93
C MET A 47 -1.73 -12.03 2.30
N ASN A 48 -3.00 -11.62 2.29
CA ASN A 48 -3.85 -11.38 3.49
C ASN A 48 -3.38 -10.26 4.43
N GLU A 49 -2.42 -9.43 4.02
CA GLU A 49 -1.93 -8.29 4.80
C GLU A 49 -2.21 -6.96 4.09
N SER A 50 -2.62 -5.95 4.86
CA SER A 50 -2.65 -4.56 4.40
C SER A 50 -1.29 -3.90 4.60
N LEU A 51 -1.08 -2.74 3.97
CA LEU A 51 0.13 -1.94 4.21
C LEU A 51 0.32 -1.57 5.69
N LEU A 52 -0.78 -1.38 6.44
CA LEU A 52 -0.73 -1.16 7.88
C LEU A 52 -0.31 -2.40 8.66
N HIS A 53 -0.74 -3.61 8.28
CA HIS A 53 -0.26 -4.85 8.90
C HIS A 53 1.26 -4.97 8.75
N ILE A 54 1.77 -4.73 7.53
CA ILE A 54 3.19 -4.77 7.22
C ILE A 54 3.96 -3.75 8.07
N ALA A 55 3.52 -2.49 8.09
CA ALA A 55 4.17 -1.42 8.87
C ALA A 55 4.18 -1.72 10.38
N CYS A 56 3.10 -2.27 10.93
CA CYS A 56 3.01 -2.70 12.32
C CYS A 56 3.93 -3.89 12.61
N GLY A 57 3.97 -4.90 11.74
CA GLY A 57 4.84 -6.07 11.87
C GLY A 57 6.32 -5.71 11.85
N MET A 58 6.69 -4.71 11.04
CA MET A 58 8.04 -4.15 10.98
C MET A 58 8.37 -3.22 12.17
N LYS A 59 7.40 -2.89 13.03
CA LYS A 59 7.52 -1.90 14.11
C LYS A 59 7.96 -0.51 13.60
N ASP A 60 7.61 -0.18 12.36
CA ASP A 60 8.04 1.05 11.70
C ASP A 60 7.04 2.18 11.93
N LYS A 61 7.23 2.89 13.05
CA LYS A 61 6.37 4.02 13.45
C LYS A 61 6.21 5.06 12.34
N GLN A 62 7.27 5.38 11.62
CA GLN A 62 7.22 6.40 10.55
C GLN A 62 6.40 5.92 9.36
N MET A 63 6.49 4.63 9.01
CA MET A 63 5.65 4.05 7.95
C MET A 63 4.17 4.05 8.37
N VAL A 64 3.87 3.75 9.63
CA VAL A 64 2.49 3.83 10.17
C VAL A 64 1.95 5.26 10.06
N GLU A 65 2.71 6.26 10.52
CA GLU A 65 2.32 7.67 10.41
C GLU A 65 2.11 8.10 8.96
N LEU A 66 3.00 7.69 8.06
CA LEU A 66 2.92 7.98 6.63
C LEU A 66 1.64 7.40 6.00
N LEU A 67 1.32 6.14 6.31
CA LEU A 67 0.13 5.47 5.77
C LEU A 67 -1.16 6.08 6.34
N LEU A 68 -1.20 6.39 7.64
CA LEU A 68 -2.35 7.04 8.28
C LEU A 68 -2.61 8.45 7.71
N LYS A 69 -1.55 9.21 7.41
CA LYS A 69 -1.65 10.52 6.77
C LYS A 69 -2.32 10.46 5.39
N HIS A 70 -2.26 9.31 4.73
CA HIS A 70 -2.88 9.05 3.43
C HIS A 70 -4.19 8.25 3.55
N ASN A 71 -4.85 8.29 4.70
CA ASN A 71 -6.17 7.67 4.97
C ASN A 71 -6.18 6.14 4.84
N ALA A 72 -5.10 5.47 5.26
CA ALA A 72 -5.12 4.02 5.42
C ALA A 72 -6.19 3.60 6.44
N ASN A 73 -7.00 2.60 6.06
CA ASN A 73 -8.06 2.06 6.90
C ASN A 73 -7.47 1.16 7.98
N VAL A 74 -7.58 1.62 9.23
CA VAL A 74 -7.09 0.90 10.42
C VAL A 74 -7.91 -0.33 10.78
N ASN A 75 -9.12 -0.48 10.24
CA ASN A 75 -10.02 -1.58 10.54
C ASN A 75 -9.92 -2.73 9.53
N ILE A 76 -8.94 -2.71 8.63
CA ILE A 76 -8.68 -3.87 7.77
C ILE A 76 -8.16 -4.99 8.67
N SER A 77 -8.89 -6.11 8.72
CA SER A 77 -8.46 -7.34 9.36
C SER A 77 -7.86 -8.29 8.33
N ASN A 78 -6.81 -9.01 8.69
CA ASN A 78 -6.47 -10.25 8.02
C ASN A 78 -7.58 -11.30 8.25
N LYS A 79 -7.66 -12.31 7.38
CA LYS A 79 -8.56 -13.46 7.54
C LYS A 79 -7.85 -14.61 8.23
#